data_AF-X1FHB7-F1
#
_entry.id   AF-X1FHB7-F1
#
_cell.length_a   1.000
_cell.length_b   1.000
_cell.length_c   1.000
_cell.angle_alpha   90.00
_cell.angle_beta   90.00
_cell.angle_gamma   90.00
#
_symmetry.space_group_name_H-M   'P 1'
#
loop_
_entity.id
_entity.type
_entity.pdbx_description
1 polymer ?
#
loop_
_entity_poly.entity_id
_entity_poly.type
_entity_poly.pdbx_seq_one_letter_code
_entity_poly.pdbx_strand_id
1 'polypeptide(L)'
;MKYQFKLYLLVIVAVTLGACGIHFKVHNPKKPGKIPNFSEEIVLLGGLTKLRTCFDVNYYDLSINIDPNSKTLDGSVEIHAIALNDFDSLQIDLHPNFKISNLIDDKTSNQLNYRRKERAVVIHFPQKNQNRFVIKVEYNGKPIVAKKPPWKGGFIWLKDELRNPWIGVACESEGASIWWPLKDSPTDEPDSIRMHYTVPKDLTAVANGQFEGVDKNEETSTYNWFVSYPINTYNVNV
;
A
#
# COMPACT_ATOMS: atom_id res chain seq x y z
N MET A 1 3.87 12.12 62.38
CA MET A 1 2.41 11.90 62.31
C MET A 1 1.78 12.20 60.94
N LYS A 2 2.24 13.21 60.17
CA LYS A 2 1.68 13.54 58.83
C LYS A 2 1.99 12.55 57.69
N TYR A 3 3.08 11.78 57.78
CA TYR A 3 3.47 10.81 56.72
C TYR A 3 2.70 9.49 56.77
N GLN A 4 2.33 9.02 57.98
CA GLN A 4 1.53 7.81 58.18
C GLN A 4 0.13 7.96 57.57
N PHE A 5 -0.48 9.15 57.67
CA PHE A 5 -1.81 9.43 57.12
C PHE A 5 -1.84 9.44 55.58
N LYS A 6 -0.77 9.92 54.93
CA LYS A 6 -0.65 9.89 53.46
C LYS A 6 -0.49 8.47 52.91
N LEU A 7 0.20 7.59 53.65
CA LEU A 7 0.39 6.20 53.24
C LEU A 7 -0.92 5.40 53.33
N TYR A 8 -1.70 5.60 54.41
CA TYR A 8 -3.02 4.99 54.55
C TYR A 8 -4.01 5.46 53.48
N LEU A 9 -4.00 6.75 53.10
CA LEU A 9 -4.84 7.28 52.03
C LEU A 9 -4.49 6.64 50.67
N LEU A 10 -3.21 6.39 50.40
CA LEU A 10 -2.73 5.80 49.16
C LEU A 10 -3.07 4.30 49.06
N VAL A 11 -3.04 3.58 50.18
CA VAL A 11 -3.47 2.17 50.25
C VAL A 11 -4.98 2.04 50.09
N ILE A 12 -5.78 2.95 50.67
CA ILE A 12 -7.25 2.94 50.51
C ILE A 12 -7.66 3.21 49.04
N VAL A 13 -6.98 4.12 48.34
CA VAL A 13 -7.24 4.39 46.91
C VAL A 13 -6.82 3.20 46.03
N ALA A 14 -5.73 2.49 46.36
CA ALA A 14 -5.31 1.31 45.62
C ALA A 14 -6.29 0.12 45.80
N VAL A 15 -6.87 -0.05 47.00
CA VAL A 15 -7.83 -1.12 47.29
C VAL A 15 -9.20 -0.84 46.64
N THR A 16 -9.63 0.42 46.53
CA THR A 16 -10.90 0.76 45.84
C THR A 16 -10.81 0.62 44.32
N LEU A 17 -9.65 0.86 43.72
CA LEU A 17 -9.44 0.66 42.28
C LEU A 17 -9.40 -0.84 41.90
N GLY A 18 -8.95 -1.72 42.80
CA GLY A 18 -9.00 -3.17 42.59
C GLY A 18 -10.41 -3.77 42.71
N ALA A 19 -11.30 -3.14 43.49
CA ALA A 19 -12.67 -3.62 43.72
C ALA A 19 -13.67 -3.14 42.64
N CYS A 20 -13.35 -2.06 41.93
CA CYS A 20 -14.14 -1.56 40.79
C CYS A 20 -13.56 -2.11 39.48
N GLY A 21 -13.49 -3.43 39.34
CA GLY A 21 -13.32 -4.04 38.03
C GLY A 21 -14.46 -3.56 37.13
N ILE A 22 -14.16 -2.74 36.12
CA ILE A 22 -15.15 -2.33 35.11
C ILE A 22 -15.47 -3.58 34.29
N HIS A 23 -16.42 -4.38 34.78
CA HIS A 23 -17.04 -5.45 34.00
C HIS A 23 -17.96 -4.80 32.97
N PHE A 24 -17.39 -4.43 31.82
CA PHE A 24 -18.18 -4.22 30.63
C PHE A 24 -18.95 -5.52 30.38
N LYS A 25 -20.28 -5.48 30.53
CA LYS A 25 -21.13 -6.54 30.00
C LYS A 25 -20.89 -6.57 28.50
N VAL A 26 -20.06 -7.52 28.05
CA VAL A 26 -19.85 -7.78 26.63
C VAL A 26 -21.21 -8.18 26.07
N HIS A 27 -21.86 -7.25 25.37
CA HIS A 27 -23.14 -7.51 24.73
C HIS A 27 -22.87 -8.28 23.45
N ASN A 28 -22.97 -9.60 23.53
CA ASN A 28 -23.02 -10.40 22.32
C ASN A 28 -24.34 -10.09 21.59
N PRO A 29 -24.28 -9.63 20.33
CA PRO A 29 -25.49 -9.29 19.59
C PRO A 29 -26.38 -10.53 19.49
N LYS A 30 -27.66 -10.39 19.90
CA LYS A 30 -28.63 -11.49 19.92
C LYS A 30 -29.02 -12.02 18.54
N LYS A 31 -28.64 -11.30 17.47
CA LYS A 31 -28.88 -11.65 16.09
C LYS A 31 -27.60 -11.44 15.29
N PRO A 32 -27.30 -12.28 14.29
CA PRO A 32 -26.22 -12.01 13.37
C PRO A 32 -26.45 -10.65 12.70
N GLY A 33 -25.36 -9.94 12.43
CA GLY A 33 -25.41 -8.75 11.57
C GLY A 33 -25.94 -9.12 10.19
N LYS A 34 -26.55 -8.16 9.49
CA LYS A 34 -26.86 -8.34 8.07
C LYS A 34 -25.55 -8.40 7.29
N ILE A 35 -25.44 -9.34 6.36
CA ILE A 35 -24.32 -9.35 5.41
C ILE A 35 -24.38 -8.02 4.63
N PRO A 36 -23.29 -7.25 4.56
CA PRO A 36 -23.28 -6.00 3.82
C PRO A 36 -23.44 -6.28 2.32
N ASN A 37 -24.10 -5.38 1.60
CA ASN A 37 -24.04 -5.38 0.14
C ASN A 37 -22.64 -4.91 -0.26
N PHE A 38 -21.89 -5.79 -0.93
CA PHE A 38 -20.57 -5.44 -1.44
C PHE A 38 -20.69 -4.62 -2.72
N SER A 39 -19.90 -3.55 -2.82
CA SER A 39 -19.74 -2.85 -4.09
C SER A 39 -19.05 -3.75 -5.11
N GLU A 40 -19.21 -3.41 -6.38
CA GLU A 40 -18.51 -4.12 -7.45
C GLU A 40 -16.98 -4.10 -7.27
N GLU A 41 -16.43 -2.97 -6.85
CA GLU A 41 -15.02 -2.83 -6.52
C GLU A 41 -14.57 -3.83 -5.45
N ILE A 42 -15.32 -3.97 -4.34
CA ILE A 42 -14.98 -4.92 -3.28
C ILE A 42 -15.00 -6.36 -3.81
N VAL A 43 -15.97 -6.70 -4.66
CA VAL A 43 -16.04 -8.03 -5.28
C VAL A 43 -14.83 -8.29 -6.19
N LEU A 44 -14.44 -7.31 -7.00
CA LEU A 44 -13.31 -7.42 -7.93
C LEU A 44 -11.94 -7.52 -7.22
N LEU A 45 -11.77 -6.82 -6.09
CA LEU A 45 -10.53 -6.83 -5.31
C LEU A 45 -10.44 -8.03 -4.36
N GLY A 46 -11.55 -8.40 -3.72
CA GLY A 46 -11.58 -9.45 -2.70
C GLY A 46 -11.67 -10.87 -3.24
N GLY A 47 -12.07 -11.06 -4.50
CA GLY A 47 -12.22 -12.39 -5.09
C GLY A 47 -10.91 -12.97 -5.63
N LEU A 48 -10.49 -14.14 -5.14
CA LEU A 48 -9.38 -14.93 -5.70
C LEU A 48 -9.78 -15.64 -7.01
N THR A 49 -10.09 -14.84 -8.03
CA THR A 49 -10.46 -15.35 -9.36
C THR A 49 -9.26 -15.97 -10.09
N LYS A 50 -9.52 -16.70 -11.18
CA LYS A 50 -8.45 -17.22 -12.05
C LYS A 50 -7.50 -16.13 -12.55
N LEU A 51 -7.97 -14.88 -12.71
CA LEU A 51 -7.13 -13.75 -13.15
C LEU A 51 -6.11 -13.33 -12.09
N ARG A 52 -6.31 -13.69 -10.81
CA ARG A 52 -5.39 -13.37 -9.70
C ARG A 52 -4.57 -14.58 -9.26
N THR A 53 -5.10 -15.79 -9.40
CA THR A 53 -4.43 -17.03 -8.96
C THR A 53 -3.59 -17.68 -10.05
N CYS A 54 -3.58 -17.14 -11.27
CA CYS A 54 -2.80 -17.69 -12.38
C CYS A 54 -1.31 -17.32 -12.36
N PHE A 55 -0.89 -16.43 -11.47
CA PHE A 55 0.50 -15.99 -11.34
C PHE A 55 0.87 -15.68 -9.90
N ASP A 56 2.17 -15.73 -9.63
CA ASP A 56 2.83 -15.47 -8.36
C ASP A 56 3.82 -14.32 -8.56
N VAL A 57 3.78 -13.28 -7.71
CA VAL A 57 4.70 -12.14 -7.83
C VAL A 57 5.87 -12.33 -6.89
N ASN A 58 7.09 -12.27 -7.40
CA ASN A 58 8.28 -12.47 -6.57
C ASN A 58 9.02 -11.16 -6.28
N TYR A 59 8.94 -10.18 -7.17
CA TYR A 59 9.67 -8.92 -7.00
C TYR A 59 8.96 -7.74 -7.65
N TYR A 60 9.08 -6.60 -6.99
CA TYR A 60 8.71 -5.30 -7.53
C TYR A 60 9.92 -4.37 -7.58
N ASP A 61 10.08 -3.67 -8.70
CA ASP A 61 10.94 -2.49 -8.79
C ASP A 61 10.05 -1.25 -8.92
N LEU A 62 9.87 -0.51 -7.83
CA LEU A 62 8.91 0.58 -7.72
C LEU A 62 9.64 1.93 -7.71
N SER A 63 9.38 2.74 -8.72
CA SER A 63 9.86 4.13 -8.81
C SER A 63 8.70 5.10 -8.72
N ILE A 64 8.79 6.10 -7.83
CA ILE A 64 7.77 7.14 -7.69
C ILE A 64 8.43 8.51 -7.55
N ASN A 65 8.00 9.44 -8.39
CA ASN A 65 8.23 10.87 -8.24
C ASN A 65 7.04 11.52 -7.54
N ILE A 66 7.32 12.24 -6.45
CA ILE A 66 6.32 12.85 -5.58
C ILE A 66 6.43 14.36 -5.69
N ASP A 67 5.38 15.01 -6.18
CA ASP A 67 5.28 16.48 -6.18
C ASP A 67 4.35 16.96 -5.05
N PRO A 68 4.90 17.52 -3.96
CA PRO A 68 4.11 18.02 -2.83
C PRO A 68 3.26 19.24 -3.18
N ASN A 69 3.65 20.02 -4.20
CA ASN A 69 2.96 21.25 -4.57
C ASN A 69 1.66 20.94 -5.33
N SER A 70 1.75 20.08 -6.35
CA SER A 70 0.59 19.69 -7.15
C SER A 70 -0.17 18.49 -6.58
N LYS A 71 0.42 17.80 -5.58
CA LYS A 71 -0.08 16.58 -4.93
C LYS A 71 -0.31 15.46 -5.93
N THR A 72 0.64 15.29 -6.84
CA THR A 72 0.65 14.23 -7.87
C THR A 72 1.74 13.22 -7.60
N LEU A 73 1.55 12.03 -8.17
CA LEU A 73 2.57 11.03 -8.31
C LEU A 73 2.74 10.71 -9.79
N ASP A 74 3.99 10.60 -10.22
CA ASP A 74 4.39 10.02 -11.50
C ASP A 74 5.24 8.79 -11.18
N GLY A 75 4.80 7.60 -11.57
CA GLY A 75 5.41 6.36 -11.13
C GLY A 75 5.64 5.37 -12.26
N SER A 76 6.57 4.46 -12.01
CA SER A 76 6.80 3.26 -12.81
C SER A 76 6.99 2.08 -11.89
N VAL A 77 6.46 0.92 -12.27
CA VAL A 77 6.70 -0.33 -11.57
C VAL A 77 7.01 -1.44 -12.56
N GLU A 78 8.03 -2.23 -12.26
CA GLU A 78 8.25 -3.53 -12.88
C GLU A 78 7.69 -4.61 -11.97
N ILE A 79 6.82 -5.45 -12.51
CA ILE A 79 6.17 -6.55 -11.79
C ILE A 79 6.78 -7.86 -12.29
N HIS A 80 7.64 -8.46 -11.48
CA HIS A 80 8.35 -9.70 -11.81
C HIS A 80 7.58 -10.89 -11.24
N ALA A 81 7.11 -11.77 -12.12
CA ALA A 81 6.18 -12.84 -11.75
C ALA A 81 6.45 -14.16 -12.48
N ILE A 82 5.90 -15.24 -11.92
CA ILE A 82 5.88 -16.59 -12.50
C ILE A 82 4.44 -16.98 -12.79
N ALA A 83 4.18 -17.50 -13.98
CA ALA A 83 2.90 -18.11 -14.31
C ALA A 83 2.73 -19.46 -13.56
N LEU A 84 1.63 -19.62 -12.84
CA LEU A 84 1.29 -20.85 -12.10
C LEU A 84 0.45 -21.83 -12.93
N ASN A 85 -0.07 -21.37 -14.07
CA ASN A 85 -0.88 -22.13 -15.02
C ASN A 85 -0.85 -21.43 -16.38
N ASP A 86 -1.33 -22.10 -17.43
CA ASP A 86 -1.57 -21.44 -18.71
C ASP A 86 -2.73 -20.45 -18.57
N PHE A 87 -2.53 -19.21 -19.03
CA PHE A 87 -3.56 -18.17 -19.02
C PHE A 87 -3.41 -17.20 -20.19
N ASP A 88 -4.51 -16.52 -20.54
CA ASP A 88 -4.53 -15.46 -21.56
C ASP A 88 -4.58 -14.06 -20.96
N SER A 89 -4.92 -13.95 -19.68
CA SER A 89 -5.06 -12.67 -18.99
C SER A 89 -4.81 -12.82 -17.49
N LEU A 90 -4.38 -11.72 -16.89
CA LEU A 90 -4.20 -11.57 -15.45
C LEU A 90 -4.76 -10.24 -14.97
N GLN A 91 -4.95 -10.09 -13.67
CA GLN A 91 -5.43 -8.87 -13.04
C GLN A 91 -4.35 -8.28 -12.11
N ILE A 92 -4.07 -7.00 -12.30
CA ILE A 92 -3.47 -6.11 -11.29
C ILE A 92 -4.52 -5.07 -10.88
N ASP A 93 -4.22 -4.27 -9.87
CA ASP A 93 -5.13 -3.26 -9.32
C ASP A 93 -4.45 -1.90 -9.28
N LEU A 94 -5.18 -0.85 -9.66
CA LEU A 94 -4.74 0.56 -9.58
C LEU A 94 -5.95 1.49 -9.50
N HIS A 95 -5.94 2.42 -8.54
CA HIS A 95 -7.02 3.39 -8.33
C HIS A 95 -7.29 4.25 -9.58
N PRO A 96 -8.57 4.50 -9.92
CA PRO A 96 -8.95 5.23 -11.13
C PRO A 96 -8.46 6.69 -11.18
N ASN A 97 -7.94 7.22 -10.08
CA ASN A 97 -7.27 8.52 -10.06
C ASN A 97 -5.93 8.53 -10.82
N PHE A 98 -5.40 7.35 -11.16
CA PHE A 98 -4.18 7.19 -11.93
C PHE A 98 -4.48 6.71 -13.34
N LYS A 99 -3.87 7.37 -14.31
CA LYS A 99 -3.86 6.92 -15.70
C LYS A 99 -2.62 6.07 -15.93
N ILE A 100 -2.79 4.92 -16.60
CA ILE A 100 -1.65 4.14 -17.12
C ILE A 100 -1.23 4.82 -18.43
N SER A 101 -0.03 5.38 -18.46
CA SER A 101 0.55 6.04 -19.64
C SER A 101 1.25 5.05 -20.57
N ASN A 102 1.82 3.99 -20.00
CA ASN A 102 2.53 2.95 -20.73
C ASN A 102 2.33 1.60 -20.04
N LEU A 103 2.14 0.54 -20.82
CA LEU A 103 2.02 -0.82 -20.32
C LEU A 103 2.65 -1.79 -21.31
N ILE A 104 3.78 -2.40 -20.93
CA ILE A 104 4.56 -3.23 -21.83
C ILE A 104 4.97 -4.56 -21.20
N ASP A 105 5.20 -5.54 -22.06
CA ASP A 105 6.07 -6.69 -21.75
C ASP A 105 7.52 -6.21 -21.82
N ASP A 106 8.20 -6.19 -20.68
CA ASP A 106 9.56 -5.66 -20.58
C ASP A 106 10.53 -6.41 -21.52
N LYS A 107 10.36 -7.73 -21.65
CA LYS A 107 11.24 -8.58 -22.46
C LYS A 107 11.20 -8.23 -23.95
N THR A 108 10.01 -7.89 -24.45
CA THR A 108 9.80 -7.65 -25.89
C THR A 108 9.56 -6.19 -26.24
N SER A 109 9.39 -5.33 -25.23
CA SER A 109 8.95 -3.93 -25.37
C SER A 109 7.61 -3.77 -26.10
N ASN A 110 6.84 -4.86 -26.25
CA ASN A 110 5.54 -4.82 -26.91
C ASN A 110 4.49 -4.21 -25.98
N GLN A 111 3.62 -3.37 -26.55
CA GLN A 111 2.46 -2.84 -25.85
C GLN A 111 1.48 -3.94 -25.47
N LEU A 112 1.02 -3.91 -24.22
CA LEU A 112 -0.01 -4.81 -23.71
C LEU A 112 -1.34 -4.08 -23.65
N ASN A 113 -2.39 -4.77 -24.06
CA ASN A 113 -3.76 -4.25 -23.95
C ASN A 113 -4.35 -4.58 -22.59
N TYR A 114 -5.14 -3.66 -22.04
CA TYR A 114 -5.87 -3.88 -20.80
C TYR A 114 -7.30 -3.38 -20.87
N ARG A 115 -8.15 -3.93 -20.00
CA ARG A 115 -9.47 -3.39 -19.68
C ARG A 115 -9.49 -3.02 -18.20
N ARG A 116 -10.05 -1.85 -17.90
CA ARG A 116 -10.21 -1.38 -16.51
C ARG A 116 -11.67 -1.37 -16.12
N LYS A 117 -11.95 -1.84 -14.90
CA LYS A 117 -13.23 -1.67 -14.22
C LYS A 117 -12.97 -1.38 -12.74
N GLU A 118 -13.43 -0.22 -12.26
CA GLU A 118 -13.04 0.31 -10.95
C GLU A 118 -11.49 0.31 -10.83
N ARG A 119 -10.96 -0.34 -9.79
CA ARG A 119 -9.52 -0.57 -9.59
C ARG A 119 -8.95 -1.73 -10.37
N ALA A 120 -9.76 -2.70 -10.80
CA ALA A 120 -9.26 -3.89 -11.47
C ALA A 120 -8.79 -3.55 -12.89
N VAL A 121 -7.52 -3.87 -13.17
CA VAL A 121 -6.88 -3.73 -14.48
C VAL A 121 -6.57 -5.13 -15.01
N VAL A 122 -7.40 -5.61 -15.94
CA VAL A 122 -7.24 -6.92 -16.56
C VAL A 122 -6.39 -6.77 -17.81
N ILE A 123 -5.20 -7.36 -17.79
CA ILE A 123 -4.19 -7.28 -18.85
C ILE A 123 -4.29 -8.53 -19.70
N HIS A 124 -4.40 -8.36 -21.02
CA HIS A 124 -4.28 -9.47 -21.96
C HIS A 124 -2.81 -9.74 -22.24
N PHE A 125 -2.27 -10.78 -21.60
CA PHE A 125 -0.88 -11.18 -21.71
C PHE A 125 -0.78 -12.70 -21.59
N PRO A 126 -0.89 -13.43 -22.70
CA PRO A 126 -0.87 -14.89 -22.67
C PRO A 126 0.47 -15.43 -22.16
N GLN A 127 0.40 -16.32 -21.18
CA GLN A 127 1.57 -16.96 -20.57
C GLN A 127 1.37 -18.47 -20.48
N LYS A 128 2.50 -19.19 -20.60
CA LYS A 128 2.58 -20.62 -20.34
C LYS A 128 2.97 -20.87 -18.90
N ASN A 129 2.45 -21.96 -18.34
CA ASN A 129 2.81 -22.40 -16.99
C ASN A 129 4.33 -22.40 -16.80
N GLN A 130 4.77 -21.98 -15.61
CA GLN A 130 6.17 -21.82 -15.21
C GLN A 130 6.97 -20.74 -15.95
N ASN A 131 6.36 -20.01 -16.90
CA ASN A 131 7.07 -18.92 -17.54
C ASN A 131 7.28 -17.74 -16.58
N ARG A 132 8.49 -17.19 -16.59
CA ARG A 132 8.82 -15.92 -15.92
C ARG A 132 8.52 -14.77 -16.86
N PHE A 133 7.86 -13.75 -16.35
CA PHE A 133 7.52 -12.56 -17.12
C PHE A 133 7.64 -11.30 -16.27
N VAL A 134 7.83 -10.17 -16.96
CA VAL A 134 7.91 -8.85 -16.34
C VAL A 134 6.96 -7.92 -17.07
N ILE A 135 6.05 -7.31 -16.31
CA ILE A 135 5.18 -6.24 -16.82
C ILE A 135 5.73 -4.92 -16.31
N LYS A 136 6.02 -4.00 -17.22
CA LYS A 136 6.34 -2.63 -16.86
C LYS A 136 5.14 -1.73 -17.04
N VAL A 137 4.77 -1.04 -15.97
CA VAL A 137 3.65 -0.09 -15.93
C VAL A 137 4.23 1.30 -15.65
N GLU A 138 3.89 2.28 -16.49
CA GLU A 138 4.07 3.69 -16.16
C GLU A 138 2.71 4.33 -15.96
N TYR A 139 2.60 5.16 -14.93
CA TYR A 139 1.33 5.73 -14.52
C TYR A 139 1.53 7.09 -13.87
N ASN A 140 0.48 7.91 -13.92
CA ASN A 140 0.50 9.20 -13.26
C ASN A 140 -0.89 9.64 -12.81
N GLY A 141 -0.96 10.47 -11.77
CA GLY A 141 -2.23 10.93 -11.24
C GLY A 141 -2.15 11.54 -9.86
N LYS A 142 -3.32 11.73 -9.23
CA LYS A 142 -3.45 12.29 -7.89
C LYS A 142 -3.98 11.24 -6.91
N PRO A 143 -3.20 10.80 -5.92
CA PRO A 143 -3.69 9.83 -4.95
C PRO A 143 -4.89 10.40 -4.20
N ILE A 144 -5.76 9.51 -3.72
CA ILE A 144 -6.81 9.91 -2.77
C ILE A 144 -6.16 10.49 -1.52
N VAL A 145 -6.77 11.51 -0.94
CA VAL A 145 -6.27 12.14 0.29
C VAL A 145 -6.88 11.45 1.51
N ALA A 146 -6.04 11.10 2.48
CA ALA A 146 -6.48 10.50 3.73
C ALA A 146 -7.45 11.43 4.46
N LYS A 147 -8.64 10.92 4.76
CA LYS A 147 -9.68 11.71 5.46
C LYS A 147 -9.49 11.72 6.98
N LYS A 148 -9.01 10.59 7.53
CA LYS A 148 -8.79 10.40 8.97
C LYS A 148 -7.74 9.29 9.16
N PRO A 149 -6.46 9.54 8.85
CA PRO A 149 -5.43 8.53 9.01
C PRO A 149 -5.29 8.09 10.50
N PRO A 150 -5.00 6.82 10.80
CA PRO A 150 -4.87 5.70 9.84
C PRO A 150 -6.21 5.06 9.44
N TRP A 151 -7.33 5.44 10.06
CA TRP A 151 -8.65 4.78 9.94
C TRP A 151 -9.40 4.97 8.62
N LYS A 152 -9.08 6.04 7.88
CA LYS A 152 -9.58 6.31 6.52
C LYS A 152 -8.39 6.75 5.67
N GLY A 153 -7.86 5.78 4.93
CA GLY A 153 -6.57 5.82 4.26
C GLY A 153 -6.50 6.77 3.07
N GLY A 154 -5.30 6.85 2.50
CA GLY A 154 -4.90 7.76 1.44
C GLY A 154 -3.54 8.39 1.70
N PHE A 155 -3.15 9.29 0.80
CA PHE A 155 -1.98 10.14 0.98
C PHE A 155 -2.28 11.26 1.97
N ILE A 156 -1.31 11.53 2.83
CA ILE A 156 -1.32 12.58 3.82
C ILE A 156 -0.44 13.71 3.27
N TRP A 157 -1.00 14.92 3.22
CA TRP A 157 -0.32 16.10 2.70
C TRP A 157 -0.39 17.22 3.76
N LEU A 158 0.57 17.22 4.68
CA LEU A 158 0.66 18.20 5.76
C LEU A 158 1.93 19.05 5.61
N LYS A 159 2.14 19.91 6.60
CA LYS A 159 3.38 20.66 6.78
C LYS A 159 3.86 20.49 8.21
N ASP A 160 5.17 20.50 8.39
CA ASP A 160 5.78 20.57 9.73
C ASP A 160 5.67 21.99 10.33
N GLU A 161 6.22 22.18 11.53
CA GLU A 161 6.23 23.48 12.23
C GLU A 161 7.01 24.58 11.46
N LEU A 162 7.97 24.18 10.62
CA LEU A 162 8.77 25.06 9.78
C LEU A 162 8.12 25.33 8.40
N ARG A 163 6.93 24.77 8.17
CA ARG A 163 6.15 24.84 6.92
C ARG A 163 6.73 24.04 5.75
N ASN A 164 7.66 23.10 6.01
CA ASN A 164 8.12 22.15 5.01
C ASN A 164 7.03 21.10 4.76
N PRO A 165 6.89 20.57 3.53
CA PRO A 165 6.00 19.44 3.25
C PRO A 165 6.29 18.23 4.15
N TRP A 166 5.23 17.66 4.73
CA TRP A 166 5.26 16.39 5.45
C TRP A 166 4.24 15.45 4.82
N ILE A 167 4.72 14.34 4.27
CA ILE A 167 3.97 13.46 3.38
C ILE A 167 4.04 12.05 3.95
N GLY A 168 3.00 11.27 3.73
CA GLY A 168 3.00 9.85 4.02
C GLY A 168 1.78 9.16 3.44
N VAL A 169 1.70 7.85 3.60
CA VAL A 169 0.58 7.04 3.11
C VAL A 169 0.02 6.13 4.19
N ALA A 170 -1.30 6.03 4.26
CA ALA A 170 -2.00 5.02 5.05
C ALA A 170 -2.88 4.20 4.11
N CYS A 171 -2.58 2.92 3.92
CA CYS A 171 -3.27 2.11 2.90
C CYS A 171 -3.74 0.72 3.36
N GLU A 172 -3.51 0.31 4.61
CA GLU A 172 -3.89 -1.03 5.10
C GLU A 172 -5.37 -1.38 4.85
N SER A 173 -6.30 -0.47 5.14
CA SER A 173 -7.73 -0.71 4.93
C SER A 173 -8.19 -0.55 3.49
N GLU A 174 -7.55 0.36 2.74
CA GLU A 174 -7.95 0.71 1.39
C GLU A 174 -7.27 -0.18 0.33
N GLY A 175 -6.15 -0.83 0.65
CA GLY A 175 -5.26 -1.54 -0.27
C GLY A 175 -4.16 -0.64 -0.86
N ALA A 176 -3.01 -1.22 -1.18
CA ALA A 176 -1.88 -0.49 -1.72
C ALA A 176 -2.13 0.06 -3.14
N SER A 177 -3.13 -0.47 -3.84
CA SER A 177 -3.48 0.01 -5.20
C SER A 177 -4.08 1.41 -5.22
N ILE A 178 -4.25 2.06 -4.06
CA ILE A 178 -4.56 3.49 -4.00
C ILE A 178 -3.41 4.42 -4.44
N TRP A 179 -2.20 3.90 -4.68
CA TRP A 179 -1.05 4.74 -5.05
C TRP A 179 -0.02 4.12 -6.00
N TRP A 180 -0.04 2.80 -6.23
CA TRP A 180 0.79 2.15 -7.25
C TRP A 180 0.13 0.88 -7.82
N PRO A 181 0.48 0.43 -9.04
CA PRO A 181 -0.10 -0.75 -9.66
C PRO A 181 0.53 -2.04 -9.13
N LEU A 182 -0.29 -3.00 -8.70
CA LEU A 182 0.19 -4.25 -8.10
C LEU A 182 -0.87 -5.37 -8.11
N LYS A 183 -0.50 -6.58 -7.69
CA LYS A 183 -1.47 -7.59 -7.26
C LYS A 183 -1.85 -7.31 -5.80
N ASP A 184 -2.94 -6.56 -5.59
CA ASP A 184 -3.32 -6.05 -4.27
C ASP A 184 -4.07 -7.12 -3.48
N SER A 185 -3.34 -8.13 -3.01
CA SER A 185 -3.90 -9.26 -2.27
C SER A 185 -3.00 -9.63 -1.11
N PRO A 186 -3.53 -9.73 0.13
CA PRO A 186 -2.74 -10.11 1.29
C PRO A 186 -2.32 -11.59 1.27
N THR A 187 -2.77 -12.37 0.28
CA THR A 187 -2.38 -13.78 0.14
C THR A 187 -1.15 -13.98 -0.73
N ASP A 188 -0.61 -12.91 -1.31
CA ASP A 188 0.56 -12.95 -2.17
C ASP A 188 1.55 -11.87 -1.73
N GLU A 189 2.63 -12.30 -1.08
CA GLU A 189 3.71 -11.43 -0.63
C GLU A 189 4.89 -11.58 -1.60
N PRO A 190 5.36 -10.51 -2.25
CA PRO A 190 6.58 -10.57 -3.03
C PRO A 190 7.76 -10.92 -2.13
N ASP A 191 8.67 -11.76 -2.62
CA ASP A 191 9.90 -12.15 -1.90
C ASP A 191 10.78 -10.94 -1.55
N SER A 192 10.71 -9.89 -2.37
CA SER A 192 11.46 -8.65 -2.18
C SER A 192 10.85 -7.47 -2.95
N ILE A 193 11.21 -6.25 -2.57
CA ILE A 193 10.84 -5.03 -3.29
C ILE A 193 11.97 -4.01 -3.20
N ARG A 194 12.29 -3.38 -4.33
CA ARG A 194 13.13 -2.18 -4.37
C ARG A 194 12.26 -0.96 -4.62
N MET A 195 12.57 0.13 -3.92
CA MET A 195 11.82 1.38 -3.95
C MET A 195 12.76 2.54 -4.25
N HIS A 196 12.33 3.40 -5.18
CA HIS A 196 13.04 4.59 -5.61
C HIS A 196 12.11 5.80 -5.47
N TYR A 197 12.33 6.60 -4.42
CA TYR A 197 11.48 7.76 -4.12
C TYR A 197 12.17 9.06 -4.49
N THR A 198 11.69 9.68 -5.57
CA THR A 198 12.15 10.99 -6.04
C THR A 198 11.30 12.09 -5.42
N VAL A 199 11.95 13.02 -4.72
CA VAL A 199 11.34 14.17 -4.05
C VAL A 199 12.12 15.45 -4.37
N PRO A 200 11.54 16.66 -4.19
CA PRO A 200 12.28 17.91 -4.22
C PRO A 200 13.55 17.85 -3.35
N LYS A 201 14.65 18.45 -3.80
CA LYS A 201 15.98 18.33 -3.17
C LYS A 201 16.06 18.69 -1.68
N ASP A 202 15.14 19.53 -1.20
CA ASP A 202 15.09 19.97 0.20
C ASP A 202 14.29 18.99 1.09
N LEU A 203 13.80 17.88 0.52
CA LEU A 203 13.09 16.82 1.23
C LEU A 203 13.91 15.53 1.31
N THR A 204 13.55 14.72 2.29
CA THR A 204 14.10 13.37 2.50
C THR A 204 12.96 12.36 2.42
N ALA A 205 13.13 11.31 1.63
CA ALA A 205 12.18 10.20 1.58
C ALA A 205 12.73 9.01 2.38
N VAL A 206 11.87 8.42 3.22
CA VAL A 206 12.21 7.29 4.09
C VAL A 206 11.24 6.16 3.80
N ALA A 207 11.75 4.94 3.68
CA ALA A 207 10.93 3.77 3.38
C ALA A 207 11.32 2.56 4.23
N ASN A 208 10.60 1.45 4.06
CA ASN A 208 10.99 0.17 4.65
C ASN A 208 12.30 -0.37 4.05
N GLY A 209 12.99 -1.21 4.82
CA GLY A 209 14.13 -1.99 4.35
C GLY A 209 15.48 -1.30 4.54
N GLN A 210 16.46 -1.79 3.78
CA GLN A 210 17.83 -1.30 3.79
C GLN A 210 17.96 -0.08 2.88
N PHE A 211 18.52 1.01 3.40
CA PHE A 211 18.88 2.17 2.60
C PHE A 211 20.06 1.84 1.67
N GLU A 212 19.87 1.96 0.36
CA GLU A 212 20.87 1.66 -0.67
C GLU A 212 21.60 2.91 -1.18
N GLY A 213 21.12 4.12 -0.83
CA GLY A 213 21.78 5.38 -1.16
C GLY A 213 20.83 6.45 -1.68
N VAL A 214 21.41 7.57 -2.09
CA VAL A 214 20.67 8.71 -2.66
C VAL A 214 21.34 9.19 -3.95
N ASP A 215 20.56 9.26 -5.01
CA ASP A 215 20.95 9.89 -6.26
C ASP A 215 20.43 11.32 -6.29
N LYS A 216 21.31 12.30 -6.50
CA LYS A 216 20.96 13.73 -6.44
C LYS A 216 21.20 14.41 -7.78
N ASN A 217 20.29 15.31 -8.14
CA ASN A 217 20.50 16.30 -9.20
C ASN A 217 20.20 17.72 -8.67
N GLU A 218 20.16 18.72 -9.55
CA GLU A 218 20.00 20.13 -9.15
C GLU A 218 18.61 20.47 -8.57
N GLU A 219 17.60 19.65 -8.84
CA GLU A 219 16.19 19.90 -8.50
C GLU A 219 15.61 18.84 -7.54
N THR A 220 16.01 17.58 -7.67
CA THR A 220 15.44 16.45 -6.95
C THR A 220 16.49 15.53 -6.32
N SER A 221 16.05 14.70 -5.39
CA SER A 221 16.81 13.61 -4.79
C SER A 221 15.98 12.32 -4.83
N THR A 222 16.58 11.23 -5.28
CA THR A 222 15.99 9.90 -5.35
C THR A 222 16.59 9.03 -4.25
N TYR A 223 15.77 8.60 -3.30
CA TYR A 223 16.18 7.74 -2.18
C TYR A 223 15.86 6.28 -2.52
N ASN A 224 16.90 5.44 -2.45
CA ASN A 224 16.82 4.04 -2.84
C ASN A 224 16.76 3.15 -1.60
N TRP A 225 15.78 2.25 -1.56
CA TRP A 225 15.51 1.35 -0.44
C TRP A 225 15.23 -0.06 -0.94
N PHE A 226 15.66 -1.07 -0.19
CA PHE A 226 15.45 -2.47 -0.55
C PHE A 226 14.95 -3.30 0.63
N VAL A 227 13.82 -3.96 0.44
CA VAL A 227 13.30 -4.97 1.35
C VAL A 227 13.64 -6.33 0.79
N SER A 228 14.47 -7.09 1.52
CA SER A 228 15.03 -8.38 1.10
C SER A 228 14.27 -9.60 1.63
N TYR A 229 13.03 -9.40 2.09
CA TYR A 229 12.20 -10.44 2.70
C TYR A 229 10.73 -10.24 2.33
N PRO A 230 9.90 -11.30 2.41
CA PRO A 230 8.48 -11.21 2.10
C PRO A 230 7.78 -10.09 2.88
N ILE A 231 7.03 -9.26 2.18
CA ILE A 231 6.34 -8.12 2.75
C ILE A 231 4.93 -8.01 2.17
N ASN A 232 3.94 -7.89 3.05
CA ASN A 232 2.60 -7.50 2.62
C ASN A 232 2.65 -6.15 1.92
N THR A 233 2.04 -6.04 0.74
CA THR A 233 2.15 -4.85 -0.11
C THR A 233 1.55 -3.59 0.51
N TYR A 234 0.61 -3.71 1.45
CA TYR A 234 0.09 -2.59 2.24
C TYR A 234 1.05 -2.06 3.31
N ASN A 235 2.13 -2.79 3.63
CA ASN A 235 3.19 -2.33 4.53
C ASN A 235 4.26 -1.49 3.83
N VAL A 236 4.26 -1.46 2.50
CA VAL A 236 5.14 -0.59 1.70
C VAL A 236 4.76 0.87 1.98
N ASN A 237 5.74 1.69 2.35
CA ASN A 237 5.51 3.08 2.78
C ASN A 237 6.44 4.09 2.07
N VAL A 238 6.06 5.37 2.23
CA VAL A 238 6.82 6.57 1.83
C VAL A 238 6.56 7.70 2.81
#